data_AF-A0A7I5EEI1-F1
#
_entry.id   AF-A0A7I5EEI1-F1
#
_cell.length_a   1.000
_cell.length_b   1.000
_cell.length_c   1.000
_cell.angle_alpha   90.00
_cell.angle_beta   90.00
_cell.angle_gamma   90.00
#
_symmetry.space_group_name_H-M   'P 1'
#
loop_
_entity.id
_entity.type
_entity.pdbx_description
1 polymer ?
#
loop_
_entity_poly.entity_id
_entity_poly.type
_entity_poly.pdbx_seq_one_letter_code
_entity_poly.pdbx_strand_id
1 'polypeptide(L)'
;MRDHGCYMYASTISGHTGDVSMTVEEMREWMGDFSSSKNVPKLMSRMGQCFTQAQPTVQILQEVCCVEDDVDGGSGHPETREPYCFSDGCGRVASSLARRIALALQLDVVPSCYQVRFKGFKGVLAVDPSLDSSQKCPKIVFRDDEKKNSDLLKTRGFGKELRTDMHTREDDATLIYFHSRVT
;
A
#
# COMPACT_ATOMS: atom_id res chain seq x y z
N MET A 1 8.55 -2.42 -12.73
CA MET A 1 9.60 -3.05 -13.54
C MET A 1 9.44 -2.57 -14.98
N ARG A 2 9.93 -1.37 -15.29
CA ARG A 2 9.89 -0.80 -16.65
C ARG A 2 11.29 -0.73 -17.28
N ASP A 3 12.33 -0.74 -16.45
CA ASP A 3 13.72 -0.91 -16.87
C ASP A 3 14.15 -2.34 -16.56
N HIS A 4 14.98 -2.94 -17.41
CA HIS A 4 15.41 -4.35 -17.47
C HIS A 4 16.16 -4.87 -16.23
N GLY A 5 15.61 -4.64 -15.03
CA GLY A 5 16.18 -5.05 -13.76
C GLY A 5 15.98 -6.54 -13.50
N CYS A 6 17.03 -7.18 -13.00
CA CYS A 6 17.01 -8.54 -12.47
C CYS A 6 17.28 -8.47 -10.97
N TYR A 7 16.50 -9.22 -10.18
CA TYR A 7 16.73 -9.39 -8.75
C TYR A 7 17.27 -10.79 -8.51
N MET A 8 18.42 -10.88 -7.87
CA MET A 8 19.06 -12.14 -7.52
C MET A 8 19.10 -12.26 -6.00
N TYR A 9 18.76 -13.43 -5.49
CA TYR A 9 18.87 -13.74 -4.08
C TYR A 9 19.82 -14.92 -3.89
N ALA A 10 20.72 -14.81 -2.91
CA ALA A 10 21.58 -15.88 -2.46
C ALA A 10 21.29 -16.12 -0.98
N SER A 11 20.90 -17.33 -0.63
CA SER A 11 20.70 -17.70 0.76
C SER A 11 22.03 -17.60 1.51
N THR A 12 22.01 -16.95 2.68
CA THR A 12 23.19 -16.87 3.54
C THR A 12 23.02 -17.80 4.74
N ILE A 13 24.08 -18.54 5.08
CA ILE A 13 24.13 -19.41 6.24
C ILE A 13 24.66 -18.57 7.41
N SER A 14 23.92 -18.53 8.51
CA SER A 14 24.35 -17.85 9.73
C SER A 14 25.59 -18.54 10.30
N GLY A 15 26.74 -17.85 10.31
CA GLY A 15 28.01 -18.41 10.79
C GLY A 15 28.04 -18.78 12.28
N HIS A 16 27.02 -18.39 13.06
CA HIS A 16 26.91 -18.74 14.49
C HIS A 16 26.06 -19.98 14.77
N THR A 17 25.06 -20.27 13.94
CA THR A 17 24.07 -21.35 14.17
C THR A 17 24.02 -22.40 13.08
N GLY A 18 24.64 -22.16 11.91
CA GLY A 18 24.57 -23.07 10.76
C GLY A 18 23.21 -23.06 10.04
N ASP A 19 22.26 -22.23 10.48
CA ASP A 19 20.92 -22.11 9.90
C ASP A 19 20.90 -21.23 8.64
N VAL A 20 20.04 -21.60 7.69
CA VAL A 20 19.72 -20.79 6.52
C VAL A 20 18.88 -19.59 7.00
N SER A 21 19.37 -18.38 6.75
CA SER A 21 18.75 -17.14 7.25
C SER A 21 17.39 -16.81 6.62
N MET A 22 17.17 -17.21 5.37
CA MET A 22 15.91 -17.03 4.62
C MET A 22 15.99 -17.82 3.28
N THR A 23 14.93 -18.50 2.89
CA THR A 23 14.77 -19.21 1.62
C THR A 23 14.01 -18.37 0.58
N VAL A 24 14.06 -18.78 -0.70
CA VAL A 24 13.32 -18.08 -1.77
C VAL A 24 11.81 -18.27 -1.58
N GLU A 25 11.41 -19.42 -1.08
CA GLU A 25 10.03 -19.77 -0.76
C GLU A 25 9.47 -18.86 0.34
N GLU A 26 10.21 -18.68 1.43
CA GLU A 26 9.84 -17.75 2.51
C GLU A 26 9.76 -16.30 2.03
N MET A 27 10.65 -15.86 1.13
CA MET A 27 10.54 -14.54 0.50
C MET A 27 9.28 -14.40 -0.37
N ARG A 28 8.89 -15.46 -1.10
CA ARG A 28 7.68 -15.44 -1.93
C ARG A 28 6.43 -15.39 -1.09
N GLU A 29 6.38 -16.17 -0.01
CA GLU A 29 5.31 -16.12 0.98
C GLU A 29 5.22 -14.73 1.62
N TRP A 30 6.36 -14.11 1.93
CA TRP A 30 6.42 -12.74 2.42
C TRP A 30 5.91 -11.72 1.39
N MET A 31 6.16 -11.91 0.09
CA MET A 31 5.66 -10.97 -0.91
C MET A 31 4.13 -11.01 -1.04
N GLY A 32 3.51 -12.18 -0.87
CA GLY A 32 2.07 -12.35 -0.92
C GLY A 32 1.63 -13.68 -1.55
N ASP A 33 0.32 -13.90 -1.59
CA ASP A 33 -0.25 -15.13 -2.18
C ASP A 33 -0.56 -14.93 -3.66
N PHE A 34 0.39 -15.27 -4.53
CA PHE A 34 0.24 -15.15 -5.97
C PHE A 34 -0.33 -16.41 -6.65
N SER A 35 -0.89 -17.36 -5.90
CA SER A 35 -1.44 -18.60 -6.46
C SER A 35 -2.54 -18.37 -7.50
N SER A 36 -3.23 -17.23 -7.44
CA SER A 36 -4.27 -16.82 -8.39
C SER A 36 -3.72 -16.36 -9.76
N SER A 37 -2.45 -15.98 -9.83
CA SER A 37 -1.81 -15.35 -10.99
C SER A 37 -1.32 -16.39 -12.02
N LYS A 38 -2.18 -16.80 -12.95
CA LYS A 38 -1.83 -17.79 -13.99
C LYS A 38 -0.89 -17.27 -15.10
N ASN A 39 -0.70 -15.95 -15.22
CA ASN A 39 0.08 -15.33 -16.28
C ASN A 39 1.43 -14.85 -15.72
N VAL A 40 2.53 -15.42 -16.24
CA VAL A 40 3.90 -15.15 -15.76
C VAL A 40 4.28 -13.66 -15.86
N PRO A 41 4.05 -12.95 -16.99
CA PRO A 41 4.26 -11.50 -17.06
C PRO A 41 3.50 -10.70 -15.98
N LYS A 42 2.23 -11.06 -15.71
CA LYS A 42 1.44 -10.42 -14.65
C LYS A 42 2.01 -10.72 -13.26
N LEU A 43 2.37 -11.97 -12.99
CA LEU A 43 3.00 -12.39 -11.74
C LEU A 43 4.30 -11.60 -11.47
N MET A 44 5.19 -11.54 -12.45
CA MET A 44 6.45 -10.79 -12.34
C MET A 44 6.21 -9.30 -12.12
N SER A 45 5.23 -8.71 -12.81
CA SER A 45 4.84 -7.31 -12.61
C SER A 45 4.35 -7.05 -11.18
N ARG A 46 3.59 -7.99 -10.60
CA ARG A 46 3.06 -7.94 -9.23
C ARG A 46 4.16 -8.07 -8.18
N MET A 47 5.04 -9.07 -8.29
CA MET A 47 6.20 -9.23 -7.41
C MET A 47 7.12 -8.00 -7.49
N GLY A 48 7.30 -7.46 -8.70
CA GLY A 48 8.06 -6.24 -8.95
C GLY A 48 7.56 -5.00 -8.21
N GLN A 49 6.34 -4.99 -7.68
CA GLN A 49 5.82 -3.89 -6.86
C GLN A 49 6.45 -3.87 -5.46
N CYS A 50 6.78 -5.04 -4.90
CA CYS A 50 7.41 -5.16 -3.58
C CYS A 50 8.82 -4.54 -3.55
N PHE A 51 9.46 -4.40 -4.71
CA PHE A 51 10.79 -3.80 -4.85
C PHE A 51 10.75 -2.32 -5.24
N THR A 52 9.57 -1.70 -5.28
CA THR A 52 9.51 -0.26 -5.54
C THR A 52 10.04 0.50 -4.33
N GLN A 53 10.97 1.44 -4.57
CA GLN A 53 11.46 2.32 -3.51
C GLN A 53 10.29 3.13 -2.97
N ALA A 54 10.04 3.05 -1.68
CA ALA A 54 9.14 3.95 -1.00
C ALA A 54 9.50 4.04 0.47
N GLN A 55 9.12 5.15 1.11
CA GLN A 55 9.47 5.39 2.50
C GLN A 55 8.37 4.86 3.43
N PRO A 56 8.71 3.95 4.37
CA PRO A 56 7.88 3.64 5.52
C PRO A 56 7.41 4.93 6.18
N THR A 57 6.10 5.17 6.27
CA THR A 57 5.63 6.46 6.83
C THR A 57 4.84 6.26 8.12
N VAL A 58 3.64 5.69 8.03
CA VAL A 58 2.76 5.49 9.19
C VAL A 58 2.23 4.07 9.19
N GLN A 59 2.12 3.50 10.38
CA GLN A 59 1.39 2.28 10.62
C GLN A 59 -0.09 2.60 10.76
N ILE A 60 -0.92 1.88 10.00
CA ILE A 60 -2.36 2.09 9.97
C ILE A 60 -3.05 0.76 10.24
N LEU A 61 -3.96 0.79 11.22
CA LEU A 61 -4.81 -0.35 11.56
C LEU A 61 -5.85 -0.55 10.46
N GLN A 62 -6.17 -1.81 10.15
CA GLN A 62 -7.16 -2.13 9.13
C GLN A 62 -8.53 -1.49 9.40
N GLU A 63 -8.90 -1.34 10.67
CA GLU A 63 -10.17 -0.75 11.13
C GLU A 63 -10.37 0.71 10.75
N VAL A 64 -9.29 1.45 10.44
CA VAL A 64 -9.38 2.85 10.01
C VAL A 64 -9.31 3.01 8.49
N CYS A 65 -9.24 1.90 7.75
CA CYS A 65 -9.29 1.86 6.29
C CYS A 65 -10.66 1.34 5.83
N CYS A 66 -11.27 2.00 4.85
CA CYS A 66 -12.41 1.45 4.11
C CYS A 66 -12.14 1.48 2.61
N VAL A 67 -12.91 0.67 1.88
CA VAL A 67 -12.98 0.72 0.41
C VAL A 67 -14.39 1.12 0.05
N GLU A 68 -14.53 2.11 -0.81
CA GLU A 68 -15.81 2.55 -1.36
C GLU A 68 -15.84 2.32 -2.87
N ASP A 69 -17.04 2.16 -3.41
CA ASP A 69 -17.27 2.09 -4.85
C ASP A 69 -16.76 3.36 -5.55
N ASP A 70 -16.41 3.22 -6.82
CA ASP A 70 -16.02 4.33 -7.67
C ASP A 70 -17.19 5.28 -7.95
N VAL A 71 -16.84 6.55 -8.19
CA VAL A 71 -17.79 7.60 -8.51
C VAL A 71 -17.97 7.64 -10.02
N ASP A 72 -19.02 6.95 -10.48
CA ASP A 72 -19.41 6.91 -11.89
C ASP A 72 -20.45 7.99 -12.22
N GLY A 73 -20.37 8.56 -13.42
CA GLY A 73 -21.42 9.47 -13.90
C GLY A 73 -21.19 10.11 -15.27
N GLY A 74 -21.78 11.29 -15.45
CA GLY A 74 -21.72 12.05 -16.71
C GLY A 74 -22.71 11.53 -17.76
N SER A 75 -22.73 12.17 -18.93
CA SER A 75 -23.60 11.79 -20.06
C SER A 75 -23.15 10.52 -20.82
N GLY A 76 -22.21 9.77 -20.24
CA GLY A 76 -21.58 8.61 -20.82
C GLY A 76 -20.61 8.92 -21.96
N HIS A 77 -19.75 7.96 -22.30
CA HIS A 77 -18.83 8.09 -23.41
C HIS A 77 -19.60 8.23 -24.74
N PRO A 78 -19.24 9.17 -25.63
CA PRO A 78 -19.98 9.43 -26.87
C PRO A 78 -20.12 8.20 -27.78
N GLU A 79 -19.19 7.24 -27.68
CA GLU A 79 -19.20 6.03 -28.51
C GLU A 79 -19.69 4.77 -27.76
N THR A 80 -19.34 4.60 -26.48
CA THR A 80 -19.66 3.37 -25.73
C THR A 80 -20.91 3.51 -24.87
N ARG A 81 -21.36 4.76 -24.61
CA ARG A 81 -22.46 5.12 -23.70
C ARG A 81 -22.26 4.66 -22.26
N GLU A 82 -21.07 4.19 -21.91
CA GLU A 82 -20.73 3.79 -20.56
C GLU A 82 -20.47 5.03 -19.69
N PRO A 83 -20.85 5.01 -18.41
CA PRO A 83 -20.56 6.11 -17.49
C PRO A 83 -19.04 6.29 -17.32
N TYR A 84 -18.62 7.53 -17.08
CA TYR A 84 -17.22 7.83 -16.80
C TYR A 84 -16.94 7.61 -15.31
N CYS A 85 -15.86 6.87 -15.00
CA CYS A 85 -15.30 6.80 -13.66
C CYS A 85 -14.49 8.07 -13.37
N PHE A 86 -14.95 8.89 -12.44
CA PHE A 86 -14.27 10.15 -12.05
C PHE A 86 -13.26 9.95 -10.91
N SER A 87 -13.24 8.79 -10.28
CA SER A 87 -12.39 8.48 -9.12
C SER A 87 -11.31 7.43 -9.37
N ASP A 88 -11.06 7.01 -10.62
CA ASP A 88 -10.05 5.99 -10.92
C ASP A 88 -8.70 6.39 -10.35
N GLY A 89 -8.24 5.61 -9.36
CA GLY A 89 -6.95 5.82 -8.74
C GLY A 89 -6.91 6.94 -7.70
N CYS A 90 -8.06 7.46 -7.23
CA CYS A 90 -8.12 8.59 -6.28
C CYS A 90 -8.97 8.27 -5.03
N GLY A 91 -8.30 7.91 -3.95
CA GLY A 91 -8.85 7.76 -2.62
C GLY A 91 -8.80 9.04 -1.78
N ARG A 92 -9.23 8.94 -0.51
CA ARG A 92 -9.31 10.05 0.43
C ARG A 92 -8.60 9.73 1.74
N VAL A 93 -7.97 10.74 2.35
CA VAL A 93 -7.30 10.64 3.65
C VAL A 93 -7.75 11.75 4.59
N ALA A 94 -7.97 11.40 5.85
CA ALA A 94 -8.33 12.37 6.87
C ALA A 94 -7.21 13.39 7.11
N SER A 95 -7.58 14.65 7.38
CA SER A 95 -6.61 15.73 7.62
C SER A 95 -5.70 15.46 8.82
N SER A 96 -6.20 14.82 9.87
CA SER A 96 -5.44 14.39 11.05
C SER A 96 -4.37 13.37 10.70
N LEU A 97 -4.68 12.42 9.81
CA LEU A 97 -3.75 11.41 9.35
C LEU A 97 -2.74 11.99 8.35
N ALA A 98 -3.17 12.88 7.46
CA ALA A 98 -2.30 13.63 6.57
C ALA A 98 -1.22 14.40 7.34
N ARG A 99 -1.58 15.05 8.45
CA ARG A 99 -0.59 15.69 9.35
C ARG A 99 0.41 14.70 9.93
N ARG A 100 -0.04 13.53 10.38
CA ARG A 100 0.86 12.47 10.88
C ARG A 100 1.82 11.96 9.81
N ILE A 101 1.32 11.83 8.57
CA ILE A 101 2.12 11.44 7.41
C ILE A 101 3.18 12.50 7.12
N ALA A 102 2.79 13.78 7.06
CA ALA A 102 3.74 14.88 6.82
C ALA A 102 4.83 14.94 7.90
N LEU A 103 4.48 14.74 9.18
CA LEU A 103 5.46 14.67 10.28
C LEU A 103 6.40 13.48 10.15
N ALA A 104 5.87 12.30 9.81
CA ALA A 104 6.69 11.10 9.61
C ALA A 104 7.65 11.23 8.41
N LEU A 105 7.23 11.97 7.37
CA LEU A 105 8.06 12.32 6.22
C LEU A 105 8.97 13.54 6.45
N GLN A 106 8.87 14.20 7.61
CA GLN A 106 9.61 15.41 7.96
C GLN A 106 9.41 16.55 6.93
N LEU A 107 8.16 16.75 6.51
CA LEU A 107 7.77 17.83 5.58
C LEU A 107 7.42 19.10 6.36
N ASP A 108 7.85 20.25 5.85
CA ASP A 108 7.56 21.57 6.45
C ASP A 108 6.09 21.98 6.31
N VAL A 109 5.41 21.45 5.29
CA VAL A 109 3.99 21.69 5.00
C VAL A 109 3.26 20.36 4.92
N VAL A 110 1.93 20.40 5.12
CA VAL A 110 1.06 19.23 4.96
C VAL A 110 0.57 19.20 3.51
N PRO A 111 0.99 18.22 2.67
CA PRO A 111 0.50 18.11 1.30
C PRO A 111 -1.02 17.92 1.22
N SER A 112 -1.62 18.45 0.16
CA SER A 112 -3.05 18.27 -0.15
C SER A 112 -3.37 16.90 -0.73
N CYS A 113 -2.38 16.20 -1.28
CA CYS A 113 -2.52 14.83 -1.74
C CYS A 113 -1.21 14.05 -1.61
N TYR A 114 -1.32 12.72 -1.60
CA TYR A 114 -0.19 11.83 -1.42
C TYR A 114 -0.24 10.67 -2.42
N GLN A 115 0.88 10.36 -3.07
CA GLN A 115 0.97 9.15 -3.89
C GLN A 115 1.20 7.94 -3.00
N VAL A 116 0.28 6.96 -3.06
CA VAL A 116 0.26 5.80 -2.15
C VAL A 116 0.51 4.49 -2.89
N ARG A 117 1.23 3.59 -2.20
CA ARG A 117 1.29 2.15 -2.53
C ARG A 117 1.04 1.37 -1.25
N PHE A 118 -0.08 0.65 -1.17
CA PHE A 118 -0.51 0.03 0.07
C PHE A 118 -1.18 -1.32 -0.21
N LYS A 119 -0.58 -2.45 0.20
CA LYS A 119 -1.19 -3.80 0.11
C LYS A 119 -1.88 -4.12 -1.24
N GLY A 120 -1.34 -3.62 -2.36
CA GLY A 120 -1.92 -3.81 -3.70
C GLY A 120 -2.87 -2.71 -4.18
N PHE A 121 -3.20 -1.74 -3.32
CA PHE A 121 -3.71 -0.44 -3.71
C PHE A 121 -2.60 0.44 -4.27
N LYS A 122 -2.90 1.13 -5.37
CA LYS A 122 -2.02 2.10 -5.99
C LYS A 122 -2.85 3.26 -6.52
N GLY A 123 -2.53 4.46 -6.07
CA GLY A 123 -3.27 5.66 -6.44
C GLY A 123 -2.75 6.91 -5.76
N VAL A 124 -3.64 7.88 -5.61
CA VAL A 124 -3.43 9.14 -4.93
C VAL A 124 -4.48 9.27 -3.84
N LEU A 125 -4.05 9.63 -2.62
CA LEU A 125 -4.96 9.98 -1.54
C LEU A 125 -5.07 11.50 -1.44
N ALA A 126 -6.24 12.05 -1.68
CA ALA A 126 -6.53 13.46 -1.47
C ALA A 126 -6.96 13.72 -0.03
N VAL A 127 -6.51 14.84 0.56
CA VAL A 127 -6.93 15.21 1.92
C VAL A 127 -8.39 15.64 1.92
N ASP A 128 -9.22 14.95 2.70
CA ASP A 128 -10.63 15.25 2.90
C ASP A 128 -10.88 15.58 4.38
N PRO A 129 -11.10 16.86 4.74
CA PRO A 129 -11.41 17.27 6.11
C PRO A 129 -12.71 16.65 6.66
N SER A 130 -13.65 16.23 5.80
CA SER A 130 -14.92 15.66 6.25
C SER A 130 -14.75 14.34 7.00
N LEU A 131 -13.67 13.60 6.73
CA LEU A 131 -13.32 12.33 7.40
C LEU A 131 -12.91 12.50 8.88
N ASP A 132 -12.63 13.73 9.31
CA ASP A 132 -12.35 14.04 10.72
C ASP A 132 -13.58 14.46 11.54
N SER A 133 -14.76 14.53 10.93
CA SER A 133 -15.99 14.99 11.59
C SER A 133 -16.49 14.05 12.70
N SER A 134 -16.05 12.78 12.73
CA SER A 134 -16.39 11.81 13.78
C SER A 134 -15.26 10.82 14.03
N GLN A 135 -15.10 10.35 15.27
CA GLN A 135 -14.13 9.30 15.63
C GLN A 135 -14.46 7.94 15.01
N LYS A 136 -15.71 7.71 14.60
CA LYS A 136 -16.14 6.47 13.92
C LYS A 136 -15.88 6.48 12.42
N CYS A 137 -15.47 7.61 11.85
CA CYS A 137 -15.21 7.69 10.40
C CYS A 137 -13.85 7.02 10.07
N PRO A 138 -13.76 6.33 8.92
CA PRO A 138 -12.50 5.81 8.42
C PRO A 138 -11.52 6.96 8.20
N LYS A 139 -10.24 6.72 8.48
CA LYS A 139 -9.16 7.69 8.28
C LYS A 139 -8.54 7.60 6.89
N ILE A 140 -8.72 6.48 6.21
CA ILE A 140 -8.42 6.32 4.79
C ILE A 140 -9.61 5.67 4.10
N VAL A 141 -9.95 6.20 2.95
CA VAL A 141 -10.92 5.63 2.01
C VAL A 141 -10.18 5.33 0.72
N PHE A 142 -10.04 4.05 0.38
CA PHE A 142 -9.60 3.64 -0.95
C PHE A 142 -10.80 3.48 -1.88
N ARG A 143 -10.55 3.56 -3.19
CA ARG A 143 -11.54 3.19 -4.21
C ARG A 143 -11.30 1.78 -4.73
N ASP A 144 -12.35 1.15 -5.23
CA ASP A 144 -12.23 -0.21 -5.79
C ASP A 144 -11.27 -0.25 -6.99
N ASP A 145 -11.27 0.77 -7.84
CA ASP A 145 -10.33 0.88 -8.95
C ASP A 145 -8.87 1.05 -8.49
N GLU A 146 -8.60 1.54 -7.28
CA GLU A 146 -7.24 1.60 -6.72
C GLU A 146 -6.68 0.20 -6.43
N LYS A 147 -7.54 -0.82 -6.30
CA LYS A 147 -7.17 -2.21 -6.01
C LYS A 147 -6.58 -2.91 -7.23
N LYS A 148 -5.33 -2.57 -7.55
CA LYS A 148 -4.62 -3.17 -8.69
C LYS A 148 -4.13 -4.60 -8.40
N ASN A 149 -4.04 -5.01 -7.12
CA ASN A 149 -3.56 -6.35 -6.78
C ASN A 149 -4.16 -6.94 -5.49
N SER A 150 -5.13 -7.84 -5.63
CA SER A 150 -5.73 -8.56 -4.49
C SER A 150 -4.77 -9.51 -3.77
N ASP A 151 -3.73 -9.99 -4.45
CA ASP A 151 -2.81 -11.00 -3.93
C ASP A 151 -1.88 -10.43 -2.84
N LEU A 152 -1.60 -9.12 -2.92
CA LEU A 152 -0.81 -8.37 -1.93
C LEU A 152 -1.62 -7.93 -0.70
N LEU A 153 -2.94 -8.12 -0.71
CA LEU A 153 -3.78 -7.84 0.46
C LEU A 153 -3.62 -8.90 1.55
N LYS A 154 -3.18 -10.10 1.15
CA LYS A 154 -3.06 -11.28 2.02
C LYS A 154 -1.71 -11.37 2.74
N THR A 155 -0.81 -10.42 2.51
CA THR A 155 0.53 -10.45 3.07
C THR A 155 0.48 -10.32 4.60
N ARG A 156 0.99 -11.34 5.31
CA ARG A 156 1.16 -11.31 6.78
C ARG A 156 2.32 -10.38 7.13
N GLY A 157 2.08 -9.45 8.07
CA GLY A 157 3.08 -8.48 8.52
C GLY A 157 4.31 -9.16 9.11
N PHE A 158 5.50 -8.62 8.84
CA PHE A 158 6.75 -9.05 9.46
C PHE A 158 6.78 -8.53 10.90
N GLY A 159 6.31 -9.36 11.83
CA GLY A 159 6.43 -9.14 13.26
C GLY A 159 7.54 -9.98 13.86
N LYS A 160 8.80 -9.76 13.47
CA LYS A 160 9.96 -10.14 14.31
C LYS A 160 11.06 -9.09 14.21
N GLU A 161 11.29 -8.43 15.34
CA GLU A 161 12.54 -7.79 15.76
C GLU A 161 12.82 -6.33 15.35
N LEU A 162 12.06 -5.41 15.96
CA LEU A 162 12.64 -4.23 16.62
C LEU A 162 12.15 -4.23 18.07
N ARG A 163 12.89 -4.90 18.96
CA ARG A 163 12.72 -4.74 20.41
C ARG A 163 13.11 -3.31 20.79
N THR A 164 12.10 -2.47 20.98
CA THR A 164 12.11 -1.44 22.03
C THR A 164 10.70 -1.41 22.61
N ASP A 165 10.65 -1.46 23.93
CA ASP A 165 9.48 -1.77 24.73
C ASP A 165 8.31 -0.80 24.52
N MET A 166 7.15 -1.34 24.12
CA MET A 166 5.83 -0.99 24.65
C MET A 166 4.79 -1.97 24.10
N HIS A 167 3.92 -2.43 24.99
CA HIS A 167 2.77 -3.30 24.74
C HIS A 167 1.87 -2.77 23.59
N THR A 168 2.12 -3.17 22.34
CA THR A 168 1.16 -3.02 21.23
C THR A 168 0.73 -4.39 20.76
N ARG A 169 -0.59 -4.65 20.87
CA ARG A 169 -1.27 -5.86 20.38
C ARG A 169 -0.92 -6.11 18.90
N GLU A 170 -0.61 -7.36 18.58
CA GLU A 170 -0.06 -7.86 17.31
C GLU A 170 -1.04 -7.83 16.11
N ASP A 171 -2.11 -7.03 16.16
CA ASP A 171 -3.16 -7.06 15.15
C ASP A 171 -2.95 -5.96 14.07
N ASP A 172 -2.54 -6.41 12.88
CA ASP A 172 -2.83 -5.83 11.55
C ASP A 172 -2.39 -4.40 11.19
N ALA A 173 -1.45 -3.80 11.91
CA ALA A 173 -0.91 -2.50 11.52
C ALA A 173 -0.04 -2.61 10.23
N THR A 174 -0.48 -1.98 9.14
CA THR A 174 0.22 -2.03 7.85
C THR A 174 0.91 -0.70 7.56
N LEU A 175 2.17 -0.79 7.15
CA LEU A 175 2.99 0.35 6.80
C LEU A 175 2.56 0.93 5.45
N ILE A 176 2.22 2.22 5.43
CA ILE A 176 1.94 2.93 4.18
C ILE A 176 3.21 3.56 3.64
N TYR A 177 3.43 3.31 2.35
CA TYR A 177 4.52 3.82 1.57
C TYR A 177 4.07 5.06 0.80
N PHE A 178 4.68 6.20 1.09
CA PHE A 178 4.46 7.45 0.37
C PHE A 178 5.68 7.83 -0.45
N HIS A 179 5.45 8.44 -1.61
CA HIS A 179 6.49 9.07 -2.41
C HIS A 179 6.35 10.59 -2.29
N SER A 180 7.27 11.22 -1.57
CA SER A 180 7.36 12.68 -1.49
C SER A 180 8.07 13.22 -2.73
N ARG A 181 7.37 13.38 -3.86
CA ARG A 181 7.78 14.31 -4.93
C ARG A 181 6.59 14.80 -5.73
N VAL A 182 5.99 15.90 -5.29
CA VAL A 182 5.47 16.92 -6.21
C VAL A 182 5.86 18.27 -5.58
N THR A 183 7.05 18.76 -5.94
CA THR A 183 7.39 20.19 -5.89
C THR A 183 6.99 20.82 -7.20
#